data_AF-A0A6A5GKC9-F1
#
_entry.id   AF-A0A6A5GKC9-F1
#
_cell.length_a   1.000
_cell.length_b   1.000
_cell.length_c   1.000
_cell.angle_alpha   90.00
_cell.angle_beta   90.00
_cell.angle_gamma   90.00
#
_symmetry.space_group_name_H-M   'P 1'
#
loop_
_entity.id
_entity.type
_entity.pdbx_description
1 polymer ?
#
loop_
_entity_poly.entity_id
_entity_poly.type
_entity_poly.pdbx_seq_one_letter_code
_entity_poly.pdbx_strand_id
1 'polypeptide(L)'
;MDIEPSKTMRFINPPACCEYSLPPILSCEQSQFLVVDGRFFQSYKYFSSMESTIREWLTPDDEVRQYLGTMIRQEDMERHKICVHIRRGDFVTDGQHAGTESDFTRNAIDFLYKLTSGPIFIFSNEQKWVRKEIVSQSKYQNEIRIMPTPQDQPFKDLHFSQVYCDTVLITAPSSTFGWWIGYLSKNQKNVYYRDIRDVEDSVKYQMIDDDFYPRSWRKMGMVENNGTIFLKN
;
A
#
# COMPACT_ATOMS: atom_id res chain seq x y z
N MET A 1 14.20 -24.87 -4.74
CA MET A 1 13.36 -26.02 -4.37
C MET A 1 12.65 -26.43 -5.65
N ASP A 2 12.95 -27.62 -6.17
CA ASP A 2 12.35 -28.06 -7.42
C ASP A 2 10.96 -28.63 -7.13
N ILE A 3 9.93 -27.99 -7.69
CA ILE A 3 8.53 -28.40 -7.51
C ILE A 3 8.26 -29.57 -8.45
N GLU A 4 8.20 -30.79 -7.92
CA GLU A 4 7.90 -31.99 -8.71
C GLU A 4 6.41 -32.02 -9.12
N PRO A 5 6.08 -32.09 -10.43
CA PRO A 5 4.68 -32.09 -10.87
C PRO A 5 3.86 -33.24 -10.29
N SER A 6 4.46 -34.41 -10.07
CA SER A 6 3.80 -35.59 -9.50
C SER A 6 3.40 -35.43 -8.02
N LYS A 7 3.96 -34.43 -7.33
CA LYS A 7 3.66 -34.14 -5.92
C LYS A 7 2.94 -32.80 -5.75
N THR A 8 2.45 -32.23 -6.84
CA THR A 8 1.89 -30.88 -6.89
C THR A 8 0.45 -30.89 -7.35
N MET A 9 -0.42 -30.23 -6.59
CA MET A 9 -1.74 -29.86 -7.07
C MET A 9 -1.75 -28.40 -7.51
N ARG A 10 -2.35 -28.13 -8.67
CA ARG A 10 -2.42 -26.79 -9.25
C ARG A 10 -3.87 -26.31 -9.33
N PHE A 11 -4.13 -25.12 -8.79
CA PHE A 11 -5.44 -24.47 -8.80
C PHE A 11 -5.34 -23.12 -9.49
N ILE A 12 -6.40 -22.77 -10.22
CA ILE A 12 -6.52 -21.47 -10.88
C ILE A 12 -7.57 -20.67 -10.12
N ASN A 13 -7.15 -19.59 -9.47
CA ASN A 13 -8.05 -18.62 -8.86
C ASN A 13 -8.67 -17.75 -9.98
N PRO A 14 -9.98 -17.43 -9.92
CA PRO A 14 -10.62 -16.58 -10.92
C PRO A 14 -9.88 -15.24 -11.11
N PRO A 15 -9.97 -14.63 -12.31
CA PRO A 15 -9.24 -13.41 -12.63
C PRO A 15 -9.81 -12.15 -11.96
N ALA A 16 -10.95 -12.26 -11.26
CA ALA A 16 -11.56 -11.15 -10.55
C ALA A 16 -10.59 -10.64 -9.47
N CYS A 17 -10.33 -9.34 -9.49
CA CYS A 17 -9.61 -8.69 -8.40
C CYS A 17 -10.37 -8.93 -7.09
N CYS A 18 -9.63 -9.19 -6.03
CA CYS A 18 -9.99 -8.56 -4.75
C CYS A 18 -11.23 -9.15 -4.05
N GLU A 19 -11.56 -10.39 -4.42
CA GLU A 19 -12.45 -11.29 -3.70
C GLU A 19 -11.61 -12.38 -3.00
N TYR A 20 -12.04 -12.74 -1.80
CA TYR A 20 -11.50 -13.88 -1.08
C TYR A 20 -12.24 -15.16 -1.47
N SER A 21 -11.55 -16.03 -2.18
CA SER A 21 -12.03 -17.35 -2.56
C SER A 21 -10.89 -18.35 -2.38
N LEU A 22 -10.94 -19.10 -1.29
CA LEU A 22 -10.14 -20.32 -1.12
C LEU A 22 -11.09 -21.49 -1.38
N PRO A 23 -10.93 -22.22 -2.50
CA PRO A 23 -11.74 -23.40 -2.78
C PRO A 23 -11.71 -24.36 -1.59
N PRO A 24 -12.86 -24.78 -1.03
CA PRO A 24 -12.89 -25.68 0.13
C PRO A 24 -12.11 -26.98 -0.10
N ILE A 25 -12.00 -27.41 -1.36
CA ILE A 25 -11.22 -28.56 -1.79
C ILE A 25 -9.73 -28.47 -1.40
N LEU A 26 -9.18 -27.25 -1.25
CA LEU A 26 -7.82 -27.03 -0.77
C LEU A 26 -7.60 -27.54 0.65
N SER A 27 -8.64 -27.52 1.49
CA SER A 27 -8.55 -28.01 2.87
C SER A 27 -8.42 -29.53 2.97
N CYS A 28 -8.73 -30.25 1.90
CA CYS A 28 -8.62 -31.70 1.82
C CYS A 28 -7.43 -32.16 0.97
N GLU A 29 -6.66 -31.23 0.41
CA GLU A 29 -5.53 -31.55 -0.46
C GLU A 29 -4.37 -32.15 0.33
N GLN A 30 -3.84 -33.27 -0.16
CA GLN A 30 -2.74 -34.02 0.48
C GLN A 30 -1.43 -33.94 -0.30
N SER A 31 -1.42 -33.27 -1.44
CA SER A 31 -0.22 -33.02 -2.23
C SER A 31 0.85 -32.30 -1.41
N GLN A 32 2.11 -32.68 -1.61
CA GLN A 32 3.24 -32.05 -0.91
C GLN A 32 3.34 -30.55 -1.25
N PHE A 33 3.00 -30.19 -2.49
CA PHE A 33 3.02 -28.81 -2.95
C PHE A 33 1.64 -28.40 -3.47
N LEU A 34 1.27 -27.17 -3.14
CA LEU A 34 0.10 -26.51 -3.67
C LEU A 34 0.55 -25.30 -4.50
N VAL A 35 0.17 -25.25 -5.77
CA VAL A 35 0.41 -24.10 -6.65
C VAL A 35 -0.93 -23.45 -6.97
N VAL A 36 -1.09 -22.19 -6.57
CA VAL A 36 -2.28 -21.39 -6.88
C VAL A 36 -1.90 -20.32 -7.88
N ASP A 37 -2.34 -20.48 -9.13
CA ASP A 37 -2.25 -19.42 -10.13
C ASP A 37 -3.36 -18.41 -9.93
N GLY A 38 -3.06 -17.13 -10.07
CA GLY A 38 -4.06 -16.09 -9.96
C GLY A 38 -3.50 -14.71 -10.26
N ARG A 39 -4.35 -13.69 -10.14
CA ARG A 39 -3.97 -12.29 -10.25
C ARG A 39 -4.25 -11.57 -8.94
N PHE A 40 -3.48 -10.51 -8.67
CA PHE A 40 -3.63 -9.56 -7.55
C PHE A 40 -3.40 -10.14 -6.15
N PHE A 41 -4.15 -11.18 -5.76
CA PHE A 41 -4.20 -11.73 -4.39
C PHE A 41 -4.40 -10.66 -3.30
N GLN A 42 -5.10 -9.57 -3.61
CA GLN A 42 -5.31 -8.46 -2.66
C GLN A 42 -6.50 -8.73 -1.74
N SER A 43 -6.40 -9.77 -0.92
CA SER A 43 -7.28 -9.92 0.24
C SER A 43 -6.45 -10.30 1.46
N TYR A 44 -6.64 -9.55 2.55
CA TYR A 44 -5.95 -9.81 3.79
C TYR A 44 -6.32 -11.19 4.38
N LYS A 45 -7.48 -11.72 4.01
CA LYS A 45 -7.98 -13.01 4.48
C LYS A 45 -7.08 -14.19 4.06
N TYR A 46 -6.40 -14.09 2.91
CA TYR A 46 -5.42 -15.11 2.49
C TYR A 46 -4.19 -15.16 3.41
N PHE A 47 -3.82 -14.02 4.00
CA PHE A 47 -2.50 -13.83 4.63
C PHE A 47 -2.56 -13.60 6.13
N SER A 48 -3.76 -13.43 6.69
CA SER A 48 -3.96 -13.06 8.10
C SER A 48 -3.27 -14.00 9.10
N SER A 49 -3.17 -15.30 8.79
CA SER A 49 -2.50 -16.30 9.65
C SER A 49 -0.99 -16.37 9.47
N MET A 50 -0.43 -15.76 8.42
CA MET A 50 0.99 -15.83 8.06
C MET A 50 1.64 -14.44 7.98
N GLU A 51 1.01 -13.43 8.57
CA GLU A 51 1.50 -12.05 8.53
C GLU A 51 2.94 -11.92 9.03
N SER A 52 3.26 -12.53 10.17
CA SER A 52 4.61 -12.54 10.74
C SER A 52 5.62 -13.20 9.80
N THR A 53 5.23 -14.32 9.18
CA THR A 53 6.07 -15.05 8.21
C THR A 53 6.35 -14.22 6.96
N ILE A 54 5.35 -13.51 6.43
CA ILE A 54 5.53 -12.63 5.27
C ILE A 54 6.50 -11.50 5.60
N ARG A 55 6.37 -10.89 6.79
CA ARG A 55 7.28 -9.83 7.26
C ARG A 55 8.72 -10.32 7.39
N GLU A 56 8.91 -11.57 7.81
CA GLU A 56 10.22 -12.21 7.89
C GLU A 56 10.80 -12.44 6.48
N TRP A 57 10.03 -13.02 5.56
CA TRP A 57 10.47 -13.26 4.17
C TRP A 57 10.83 -12.00 3.41
N LEU A 58 10.20 -10.88 3.73
CA LEU A 58 10.45 -9.58 3.10
C LEU A 58 11.49 -8.74 3.86
N THR A 59 12.14 -9.30 4.88
CA THR A 59 13.26 -8.65 5.55
C THR A 59 14.51 -8.76 4.67
N PRO A 60 15.10 -7.64 4.21
CA PRO A 60 16.28 -7.67 3.38
C PRO A 60 17.54 -7.88 4.22
N ASP A 61 18.67 -8.06 3.53
CA ASP A 61 19.98 -8.16 4.16
C ASP A 61 20.38 -6.91 4.97
N ASP A 62 21.42 -7.08 5.79
CA ASP A 62 21.93 -6.06 6.70
C ASP A 62 22.36 -4.78 5.99
N GLU A 63 22.93 -4.89 4.78
CA GLU A 63 23.39 -3.75 4.00
C GLU A 63 22.21 -2.86 3.60
N VAL A 64 21.14 -3.46 3.07
CA VAL A 64 19.92 -2.72 2.72
C VAL A 64 19.27 -2.13 3.96
N ARG A 65 19.23 -2.86 5.09
CA ARG A 65 18.66 -2.35 6.34
C ARG A 65 19.41 -1.13 6.86
N GLN A 66 20.74 -1.18 6.84
CA GLN A 66 21.59 -0.05 7.23
C GLN A 66 21.37 1.14 6.30
N TYR A 67 21.35 0.92 4.99
CA TYR A 67 21.05 1.96 4.00
C TYR A 67 19.71 2.64 4.28
N LEU A 68 18.64 1.87 4.51
CA LEU A 68 17.31 2.42 4.80
C LEU A 68 17.28 3.21 6.10
N GLY A 69 18.05 2.80 7.12
CA GLY A 69 18.22 3.57 8.35
C GLY A 69 18.81 4.97 8.10
N THR A 70 19.72 5.11 7.13
CA THR A 70 20.31 6.43 6.78
C THR A 70 19.31 7.41 6.15
N MET A 71 18.16 6.92 5.68
CA MET A 71 17.10 7.75 5.09
C MET A 71 16.34 8.57 6.13
N ILE A 72 16.50 8.26 7.42
CA ILE A 72 15.87 8.96 8.54
C ILE A 72 16.91 9.82 9.23
N ARG A 73 16.60 11.11 9.41
CA ARG A 73 17.47 12.01 10.17
C ARG A 73 17.42 11.66 11.65
N GLN A 74 18.52 11.87 12.37
CA GLN A 74 18.58 11.54 13.80
C GLN A 74 17.45 12.20 14.62
N GLU A 75 17.14 13.46 14.35
CA GLU A 75 16.04 14.20 15.00
C GLU A 75 14.64 13.62 14.70
N ASP A 76 14.52 12.84 13.62
CA ASP A 76 13.28 12.23 13.16
C ASP A 76 13.10 10.81 13.70
N MET A 77 14.11 10.19 14.31
CA MET A 77 14.11 8.78 14.73
C MET A 77 13.01 8.41 15.73
N GLU A 78 12.67 9.32 16.65
CA GLU A 78 11.61 9.11 17.66
C GLU A 78 10.29 9.82 17.32
N ARG A 79 10.26 10.60 16.23
CA ARG A 79 9.05 11.31 15.77
C ARG A 79 8.08 10.33 15.10
N HIS A 80 6.81 10.71 14.97
CA HIS A 80 5.80 9.91 14.27
C HIS A 80 5.98 9.99 12.76
N LYS A 81 6.12 8.86 12.05
CA LYS A 81 6.33 8.84 10.59
C LYS A 81 5.00 8.69 9.87
N ILE A 82 4.68 9.67 9.02
CA ILE A 82 3.56 9.58 8.09
C ILE A 82 4.10 9.14 6.74
N CYS A 83 3.66 8.01 6.25
CA CYS A 83 4.10 7.47 4.96
C CYS A 83 2.98 7.56 3.94
N VAL A 84 3.29 8.08 2.76
CA VAL A 84 2.31 8.35 1.71
C VAL A 84 2.71 7.60 0.46
N HIS A 85 1.83 6.72 -0.01
CA HIS A 85 1.99 6.03 -1.28
C HIS A 85 1.28 6.80 -2.39
N ILE A 86 2.04 7.19 -3.42
CA ILE A 86 1.57 7.89 -4.62
C ILE A 86 1.82 7.01 -5.84
N ARG A 87 0.74 6.63 -6.52
CA ARG A 87 0.79 5.82 -7.74
C ARG A 87 0.17 6.57 -8.90
N ARG A 88 0.98 6.84 -9.92
CA ARG A 88 0.56 7.39 -11.21
C ARG A 88 1.10 6.49 -12.32
N GLY A 89 1.87 7.00 -13.27
CA GLY A 89 2.43 6.23 -14.39
C GLY A 89 1.31 5.69 -15.27
N ASP A 90 1.32 4.37 -15.48
CA ASP A 90 0.31 3.62 -16.21
C ASP A 90 -1.12 3.90 -15.73
N PHE A 91 -1.33 4.17 -14.43
CA PHE A 91 -2.65 4.51 -13.86
C PHE A 91 -3.24 5.80 -14.44
N VAL A 92 -2.46 6.65 -15.10
CA VAL A 92 -2.96 7.88 -15.74
C VAL A 92 -3.37 7.61 -17.19
N THR A 93 -2.94 6.49 -17.78
CA THR A 93 -3.06 6.22 -19.22
C THR A 93 -3.80 4.93 -19.55
N ASP A 94 -3.97 4.01 -18.61
CA ASP A 94 -4.56 2.68 -18.86
C ASP A 94 -6.10 2.67 -18.97
N GLY A 95 -6.75 3.77 -18.57
CA GLY A 95 -8.21 3.93 -18.59
C GLY A 95 -8.97 3.01 -17.63
N GLN A 96 -8.27 2.26 -16.77
CA GLN A 96 -8.86 1.30 -15.84
C GLN A 96 -8.67 1.71 -14.38
N HIS A 97 -7.52 2.29 -14.04
CA HIS A 97 -7.20 2.68 -12.66
C HIS A 97 -7.27 4.20 -12.50
N ALA A 98 -7.59 4.64 -11.28
CA ALA A 98 -7.46 6.04 -10.91
C ALA A 98 -6.07 6.29 -10.33
N GLY A 99 -5.26 7.07 -11.05
CA GLY A 99 -4.01 7.59 -10.52
C GLY A 99 -4.21 8.56 -9.36
N THR A 100 -3.16 8.79 -8.57
CA THR A 100 -3.17 9.77 -7.48
C THR A 100 -3.49 11.18 -7.98
N GLU A 101 -4.48 11.83 -7.34
CA GLU A 101 -4.80 13.25 -7.51
C GLU A 101 -4.10 14.12 -6.46
N SER A 102 -3.64 15.30 -6.90
CA SER A 102 -2.83 16.19 -6.06
C SER A 102 -3.66 16.87 -4.97
N ASP A 103 -4.88 17.31 -5.27
CA ASP A 103 -5.77 18.00 -4.32
C ASP A 103 -6.14 17.09 -3.14
N PHE A 104 -6.64 15.88 -3.41
CA PHE A 104 -6.89 14.87 -2.38
C PHE A 104 -5.64 14.61 -1.55
N THR A 105 -4.50 14.40 -2.20
CA THR A 105 -3.26 14.05 -1.51
C THR A 105 -2.79 15.14 -0.56
N ARG A 106 -2.78 16.42 -0.99
CA ARG A 106 -2.37 17.53 -0.14
C ARG A 106 -3.32 17.72 1.05
N ASN A 107 -4.62 17.63 0.83
CA ASN A 107 -5.62 17.76 1.89
C ASN A 107 -5.58 16.57 2.88
N ALA A 108 -5.37 15.35 2.39
CA ALA A 108 -5.24 14.16 3.23
C ALA A 108 -3.95 14.19 4.07
N ILE A 109 -2.83 14.66 3.49
CA ILE A 109 -1.59 14.89 4.25
C ILE A 109 -1.83 15.92 5.36
N ASP A 110 -2.51 17.03 5.07
CA ASP A 110 -2.85 18.05 6.07
C ASP A 110 -3.72 17.49 7.20
N PHE A 111 -4.75 16.72 6.85
CA PHE A 111 -5.60 16.05 7.82
C PHE A 111 -4.80 15.14 8.75
N LEU A 112 -3.94 14.26 8.20
CA LEU A 112 -3.14 13.33 9.00
C LEU A 112 -2.08 14.04 9.85
N TYR A 113 -1.42 15.05 9.30
CA TYR A 113 -0.42 15.82 10.02
C TYR A 113 -1.03 16.58 11.22
N LYS A 114 -2.27 17.05 11.09
CA LYS A 114 -3.02 17.67 12.19
C LYS A 114 -3.41 16.68 13.28
N LEU A 115 -3.62 15.39 12.94
CA LEU A 115 -3.89 14.35 13.94
C LEU A 115 -2.63 14.02 14.74
N THR A 116 -1.53 13.74 14.05
CA THR A 116 -0.23 13.49 14.67
C THR A 116 0.86 14.03 13.75
N SER A 117 1.57 15.06 14.20
CA SER A 117 2.61 15.70 13.40
C SER A 117 3.91 14.90 13.37
N GLY A 118 4.64 15.02 12.27
CA GLY A 118 5.95 14.38 12.11
C GLY A 118 6.41 14.34 10.65
N PRO A 119 7.60 13.77 10.39
CA PRO A 119 8.15 13.68 9.05
C PRO A 119 7.25 12.88 8.11
N ILE A 120 7.14 13.34 6.87
CA ILE A 120 6.30 12.75 5.83
C ILE A 120 7.20 12.07 4.79
N PHE A 121 7.10 10.75 4.66
CA PHE A 121 7.85 9.96 3.68
C PHE A 121 6.95 9.62 2.49
N ILE A 122 7.34 10.02 1.28
CA ILE A 122 6.54 9.80 0.07
C ILE A 122 7.20 8.74 -0.81
N PHE A 123 6.49 7.65 -1.08
CA PHE A 123 6.84 6.61 -2.05
C PHE A 123 6.13 6.90 -3.38
N SER A 124 6.87 6.91 -4.48
CA SER A 124 6.23 7.16 -5.79
C SER A 124 7.05 6.70 -6.99
N ASN A 125 6.33 6.24 -8.02
CA ASN A 125 6.89 6.02 -9.35
C ASN A 125 7.10 7.30 -10.17
N GLU A 126 6.65 8.47 -9.70
CA GLU A 126 6.78 9.75 -10.40
C GLU A 126 7.32 10.89 -9.50
N GLN A 127 8.58 10.78 -9.05
CA GLN A 127 9.14 11.77 -8.12
C GLN A 127 9.18 13.22 -8.65
N LYS A 128 9.24 13.45 -9.97
CA LYS A 128 9.17 14.81 -10.56
C LYS A 128 7.79 15.42 -10.35
N TRP A 129 6.74 14.64 -10.57
CA TRP A 129 5.36 15.05 -10.32
C TRP A 129 5.13 15.34 -8.84
N VAL A 130 5.64 14.47 -7.95
CA VAL A 130 5.55 14.70 -6.49
C VAL A 130 6.17 16.04 -6.08
N ARG A 131 7.38 16.36 -6.56
CA ARG A 131 8.02 17.65 -6.25
C ARG A 131 7.16 18.84 -6.70
N LYS A 132 6.59 18.76 -7.90
CA LYS A 132 5.82 19.85 -8.49
C LYS A 132 4.43 19.99 -7.88
N GLU A 133 3.66 18.92 -7.79
CA GLU A 133 2.23 18.99 -7.47
C GLU A 133 1.91 18.79 -5.98
N ILE A 134 2.84 18.18 -5.23
CA ILE A 134 2.67 17.90 -3.80
C ILE A 134 3.58 18.79 -2.97
N VAL A 135 4.91 18.72 -3.17
CA VAL A 135 5.87 19.40 -2.29
C VAL A 135 5.80 20.91 -2.46
N SER A 136 5.88 21.43 -3.69
CA SER A 136 5.94 22.89 -3.92
C SER A 136 4.73 23.67 -3.39
N GLN A 137 3.58 22.99 -3.25
CA GLN A 137 2.32 23.56 -2.78
C GLN A 137 1.98 23.16 -1.34
N SER A 138 2.84 22.36 -0.69
CA SER A 138 2.62 21.94 0.69
C SER A 138 3.11 22.99 1.67
N LYS A 139 2.38 23.17 2.78
CA LYS A 139 2.86 23.95 3.93
C LYS A 139 3.90 23.22 4.79
N TYR A 140 4.15 21.94 4.49
CA TYR A 140 5.05 21.05 5.22
C TYR A 140 6.31 20.68 4.42
N GLN A 141 6.75 21.55 3.51
CA GLN A 141 7.90 21.29 2.63
C GLN A 141 9.13 20.76 3.39
N ASN A 142 9.43 21.36 4.54
CA ASN A 142 10.59 20.98 5.35
C ASN A 142 10.43 19.62 6.06
N GLU A 143 9.22 19.09 6.17
CA GLU A 143 8.93 17.79 6.79
C GLU A 143 8.84 16.66 5.75
N ILE A 144 8.69 16.99 4.46
CA ILE A 144 8.53 15.99 3.40
C ILE A 144 9.88 15.44 2.92
N ARG A 145 9.99 14.12 2.88
CA ARG A 145 11.08 13.34 2.29
C ARG A 145 10.53 12.50 1.16
N ILE A 146 11.05 12.70 -0.05
CA ILE A 146 10.72 11.83 -1.19
C ILE A 146 11.68 10.65 -1.14
N MET A 147 11.13 9.45 -0.98
CA MET A 147 11.94 8.24 -0.95
C MET A 147 12.45 7.94 -2.36
N PRO A 148 13.73 7.54 -2.50
CA PRO A 148 14.26 7.09 -3.76
C PRO A 148 13.70 5.70 -4.04
N THR A 149 12.46 5.61 -4.51
CA THR A 149 11.81 4.35 -4.90
C THR A 149 12.52 3.79 -6.15
N PRO A 150 13.38 2.77 -6.04
CA PRO A 150 14.08 2.22 -7.19
C PRO A 150 13.11 1.30 -7.92
N GLN A 151 13.02 1.41 -9.25
CA GLN A 151 12.10 0.57 -10.03
C GLN A 151 12.41 -0.93 -9.89
N ASP A 152 13.67 -1.26 -9.64
CA ASP A 152 14.22 -2.61 -9.53
C ASP A 152 14.27 -3.14 -8.08
N GLN A 153 14.03 -2.30 -7.08
CA GLN A 153 14.11 -2.70 -5.66
C GLN A 153 12.90 -2.24 -4.83
N PRO A 154 11.66 -2.56 -5.26
CA PRO A 154 10.44 -2.12 -4.57
C PRO A 154 10.31 -2.67 -3.14
N PHE A 155 10.99 -3.77 -2.82
CA PHE A 155 11.02 -4.34 -1.47
C PHE A 155 11.60 -3.37 -0.43
N LYS A 156 12.43 -2.40 -0.84
CA LYS A 156 12.99 -1.37 0.05
C LYS A 156 11.90 -0.48 0.67
N ASP A 157 10.90 -0.07 -0.12
CA ASP A 157 9.78 0.73 0.37
C ASP A 157 8.86 -0.11 1.27
N LEU A 158 8.63 -1.39 0.92
CA LEU A 158 7.88 -2.33 1.77
C LEU A 158 8.55 -2.51 3.13
N HIS A 159 9.86 -2.75 3.14
CA HIS A 159 10.63 -2.91 4.38
C HIS A 159 10.68 -1.61 5.19
N PHE A 160 10.86 -0.46 4.52
CA PHE A 160 10.78 0.84 5.20
C PHE A 160 9.42 1.02 5.87
N SER A 161 8.33 0.67 5.19
CA SER A 161 6.98 0.71 5.76
C SER A 161 6.85 -0.17 6.99
N GLN A 162 7.37 -1.39 6.90
CA GLN A 162 7.36 -2.37 7.99
C GLN A 162 8.08 -1.91 9.25
N VAL A 163 9.19 -1.19 9.11
CA VAL A 163 10.00 -0.79 10.26
C VAL A 163 9.60 0.58 10.81
N TYR A 164 9.23 1.52 9.94
CA TYR A 164 9.18 2.94 10.31
C TYR A 164 7.81 3.60 10.23
N CYS A 165 6.88 3.14 9.38
CA CYS A 165 5.65 3.90 9.10
C CYS A 165 4.58 3.71 10.19
N ASP A 166 4.41 4.74 11.04
CA ASP A 166 3.40 4.77 12.09
C ASP A 166 1.99 5.12 11.57
N THR A 167 1.92 5.82 10.44
CA THR A 167 0.72 6.07 9.65
C THR A 167 1.01 5.81 8.18
N VAL A 168 0.08 5.17 7.47
CA VAL A 168 0.15 5.03 6.01
C VAL A 168 -1.06 5.70 5.36
N LEU A 169 -0.83 6.46 4.29
CA LEU A 169 -1.84 7.01 3.40
C LEU A 169 -1.70 6.40 2.01
N ILE A 170 -2.72 5.68 1.55
CA ILE A 170 -2.82 5.11 0.21
C ILE A 170 -3.70 6.04 -0.65
N THR A 171 -3.08 6.73 -1.62
CA THR A 171 -3.79 7.74 -2.42
C THR A 171 -4.41 7.20 -3.71
N ALA A 172 -3.89 6.07 -4.21
CA ALA A 172 -4.43 5.34 -5.36
C ALA A 172 -5.04 4.02 -4.86
N PRO A 173 -6.39 3.93 -4.77
CA PRO A 173 -7.08 2.88 -4.01
C PRO A 173 -6.87 1.45 -4.53
N SER A 174 -6.75 1.30 -5.84
CA SER A 174 -6.55 0.00 -6.51
C SER A 174 -5.08 -0.43 -6.60
N SER A 175 -4.14 0.37 -6.07
CA SER A 175 -2.71 0.05 -6.17
C SER A 175 -2.35 -1.18 -5.34
N THR A 176 -1.97 -2.27 -6.01
CA THR A 176 -1.39 -3.48 -5.39
C THR A 176 -0.22 -3.16 -4.49
N PHE A 177 0.70 -2.34 -4.96
CA PHE A 177 1.87 -1.93 -4.19
C PHE A 177 1.47 -1.10 -2.96
N GLY A 178 0.54 -0.16 -3.11
CA GLY A 178 0.03 0.64 -1.99
C GLY A 178 -0.65 -0.21 -0.93
N TRP A 179 -1.42 -1.22 -1.35
CA TRP A 179 -2.05 -2.19 -0.46
C TRP A 179 -1.00 -2.95 0.36
N TRP A 180 0.08 -3.46 -0.26
CA TRP A 180 1.16 -4.13 0.46
C TRP A 180 1.96 -3.20 1.38
N ILE A 181 2.17 -1.94 1.00
CA ILE A 181 2.78 -0.92 1.86
C ILE A 181 1.96 -0.73 3.14
N GLY A 182 0.63 -0.65 3.04
CA GLY A 182 -0.27 -0.55 4.19
C GLY A 182 -0.30 -1.83 5.01
N TYR A 183 -0.44 -2.98 4.35
CA TYR A 183 -0.53 -4.29 4.98
C TYR A 183 0.74 -4.64 5.74
N LEU A 184 1.91 -4.31 5.22
CA LEU A 184 3.17 -4.61 5.90
C LEU A 184 3.61 -3.49 6.84
N SER A 185 2.88 -2.38 6.96
CA SER A 185 3.30 -1.25 7.79
C SER A 185 3.55 -1.63 9.26
N LYS A 186 4.42 -0.87 9.92
CA LYS A 186 4.69 -0.99 11.36
C LYS A 186 3.40 -0.94 12.20
N ASN A 187 2.44 -0.12 11.78
CA ASN A 187 1.14 0.01 12.45
C ASN A 187 -0.04 -0.16 11.47
N GLN A 188 -0.42 -1.41 11.19
CA GLN A 188 -1.58 -1.74 10.35
C GLN A 188 -2.93 -1.19 10.85
N LYS A 189 -3.03 -0.76 12.11
CA LYS A 189 -4.26 -0.15 12.65
C LYS A 189 -4.40 1.33 12.28
N ASN A 190 -3.38 1.92 11.67
CA ASN A 190 -3.30 3.33 11.35
C ASN A 190 -3.02 3.56 9.86
N VAL A 191 -3.72 2.80 9.02
CA VAL A 191 -3.69 2.91 7.56
C VAL A 191 -4.95 3.62 7.10
N TYR A 192 -4.77 4.61 6.23
CA TYR A 192 -5.83 5.38 5.62
C TYR A 192 -5.76 5.23 4.09
N TYR A 193 -6.92 5.23 3.44
CA TYR A 193 -6.99 5.06 1.99
C TYR A 193 -8.10 5.89 1.37
N ARG A 194 -7.88 6.37 0.15
CA ARG A 194 -8.92 7.05 -0.64
C ARG A 194 -10.05 6.07 -0.96
N ASP A 195 -11.31 6.49 -0.83
CA ASP A 195 -12.43 5.68 -1.29
C ASP A 195 -12.40 5.55 -2.81
N ILE A 196 -12.39 4.32 -3.30
CA ILE A 196 -12.42 4.00 -4.73
C ILE A 196 -13.71 4.47 -5.42
N ARG A 197 -14.78 4.68 -4.64
CA ARG A 197 -16.06 5.19 -5.15
C ARG A 197 -16.05 6.68 -5.47
N ASP A 198 -15.07 7.42 -4.94
CA ASP A 198 -14.89 8.86 -5.22
C ASP A 198 -13.99 9.12 -6.44
N VAL A 199 -13.68 8.08 -7.22
CA VAL A 199 -12.82 8.16 -8.40
C VAL A 199 -13.32 7.29 -9.55
N GLU A 200 -12.86 7.63 -10.75
CA GLU A 200 -13.04 6.80 -11.95
C GLU A 200 -12.01 5.68 -12.00
N ASP A 201 -12.17 4.74 -11.05
CA ASP A 201 -11.41 3.50 -11.03
C ASP A 201 -12.37 2.32 -11.26
N SER A 202 -12.12 1.55 -12.32
CA SER A 202 -12.97 0.43 -12.73
C SER A 202 -12.86 -0.79 -11.80
N VAL A 203 -11.81 -0.86 -10.98
CA VAL A 203 -11.62 -1.94 -10.01
C VAL A 203 -12.74 -1.94 -8.95
N LYS A 204 -13.46 -0.82 -8.75
CA LYS A 204 -14.63 -0.75 -7.87
C LYS A 204 -15.73 -1.75 -8.22
N TYR A 205 -15.80 -2.20 -9.47
CA TYR A 205 -16.78 -3.19 -9.94
C TYR A 205 -16.30 -4.63 -9.82
N GLN A 206 -15.02 -4.84 -9.50
CA GLN A 206 -14.40 -6.15 -9.41
C GLN A 206 -14.17 -6.59 -7.97
N MET A 207 -14.08 -5.64 -7.03
CA MET A 207 -13.72 -5.92 -5.64
C MET A 207 -14.90 -6.10 -4.69
N ILE A 208 -14.66 -6.86 -3.63
CA ILE A 208 -15.49 -6.88 -2.43
C ILE A 208 -14.73 -6.13 -1.33
N ASP A 209 -15.26 -4.97 -0.90
CA ASP A 209 -14.60 -4.11 0.10
C ASP A 209 -14.16 -4.89 1.36
N ASP A 210 -15.05 -5.74 1.87
CA ASP A 210 -14.84 -6.56 3.08
C ASP A 210 -13.78 -7.65 2.92
N ASP A 211 -13.41 -7.98 1.68
CA ASP A 211 -12.32 -8.90 1.37
C ASP A 211 -11.02 -8.15 1.10
N PHE A 212 -11.10 -6.99 0.45
CA PHE A 212 -9.94 -6.22 0.02
C PHE A 212 -9.27 -5.47 1.17
N TYR A 213 -10.00 -4.63 1.90
CA TYR A 213 -9.42 -3.80 2.95
C TYR A 213 -9.54 -4.45 4.32
N PRO A 214 -8.45 -4.54 5.12
CA PRO A 214 -8.56 -4.89 6.53
C PRO A 214 -9.55 -3.96 7.26
N ARG A 215 -10.42 -4.53 8.09
CA ARG A 215 -11.45 -3.77 8.83
C ARG A 215 -10.91 -2.65 9.73
N SER A 216 -9.63 -2.71 10.11
CA SER A 216 -8.98 -1.67 10.91
C SER A 216 -8.57 -0.44 10.10
N TRP A 217 -8.57 -0.52 8.78
CA TRP A 217 -8.17 0.58 7.90
C TRP A 217 -9.27 1.62 7.79
N ARG A 218 -8.88 2.87 7.61
CA ARG A 218 -9.78 4.03 7.63
C ARG A 218 -9.96 4.58 6.22
N LYS A 219 -11.16 4.39 5.68
CA LYS A 219 -11.59 4.91 4.38
C LYS A 219 -11.76 6.43 4.46
N MET A 220 -11.25 7.15 3.46
CA MET A 220 -11.29 8.62 3.39
C MET A 220 -12.07 9.09 2.17
N GLY A 221 -12.90 10.11 2.36
CA GLY A 221 -13.52 10.90 1.30
C GLY A 221 -13.04 12.35 1.31
N MET A 222 -13.36 13.08 0.24
CA MET A 222 -13.10 14.51 0.12
C MET A 222 -14.34 15.22 -0.42
N VAL A 223 -14.70 16.35 0.20
CA VAL A 223 -15.77 17.22 -0.32
C VAL A 223 -15.22 18.02 -1.50
N GLU A 224 -15.74 17.81 -2.70
CA GLU A 224 -15.21 18.40 -3.94
C GLU A 224 -15.12 19.93 -3.88
N ASN A 225 -16.12 20.60 -3.31
CA ASN A 225 -16.20 22.06 -3.33
C ASN A 225 -15.16 22.78 -2.46
N ASN A 226 -14.66 22.14 -1.40
CA ASN A 226 -13.77 22.81 -0.43
C ASN A 226 -12.58 21.98 0.03
N GLY A 227 -12.40 20.78 -0.52
CA GLY A 227 -11.27 19.89 -0.22
C GLY A 227 -11.28 19.29 1.19
N THR A 228 -12.38 19.43 1.94
CA THR A 228 -12.45 18.91 3.31
C THR A 228 -12.39 17.39 3.29
N ILE A 229 -11.42 16.85 4.02
CA ILE A 229 -11.24 15.41 4.22
C ILE A 229 -12.12 14.93 5.38
N PHE A 230 -12.75 13.77 5.19
CA PHE A 230 -13.53 13.10 6.22
C PHE A 230 -13.34 11.59 6.17
N LEU A 231 -13.55 10.93 7.31
CA LEU A 231 -13.54 9.47 7.39
C LEU A 231 -14.93 8.93 7.03
N LYS A 232 -14.95 7.86 6.23
CA LYS A 232 -16.16 7.14 5.87
C LYS A 232 -16.32 5.91 6.76
N ASN A 233 -17.57 5.63 7.13
CA ASN A 233 -17.95 4.39 7.79
C ASN A 233 -17.97 3.21 6.82
#